data_AF-A0A5L4EZX1-F1
#
_entry.id   AF-A0A5L4EZX1-F1
#
_cell.length_a   1.000
_cell.length_b   1.000
_cell.length_c   1.000
_cell.angle_alpha   90.00
_cell.angle_beta   90.00
_cell.angle_gamma   90.00
#
_symmetry.space_group_name_H-M   'P 1'
#
loop_
_entity.id
_entity.type
_entity.pdbx_description
1 polymer ?
#
loop_
_entity_poly.entity_id
_entity_poly.type
_entity_poly.pdbx_seq_one_letter_code
_entity_poly.pdbx_strand_id
1 'polypeptide(L)'
;MKNKKREFIEFDKLFYVKKDAFLENDVLFESVVEELHLNNAFEYQMSVFRENENAHIFLTHIKNLDKKESVYPQPLIFSMLYPKWVKEKKFCVVFFGETLSFISYFENGYFTGLKNLPQFSLRDLDLKENRDLFFQNYGILELLEQNDLILSVNDKFAFGMWLSEYHRHLSVESFFKEEAQKTLCSLCHFSNETDFIKKNEFSLKPFILAFLLFLSCFLGTLGVLFWKDYPKYTQNKITKQNNENLKADLKKLNENLFILEENLKDLNRTYKNNTLLLRQNEELLAALAIHFKKDEAKSLKLYEIFSFLNQNGLKISSLSLKDSIRLVFNAENDYIKALEKIEKNNMFEIINANSKELILELKNE
;
A
#
# COMPACT_ATOMS: atom_id res chain seq x y z
N MET A 1 -16.65 15.67 -39.21
CA MET A 1 -16.35 14.30 -38.76
C MET A 1 -15.17 13.79 -39.56
N LYS A 2 -14.05 13.39 -38.93
CA LYS A 2 -12.93 12.76 -39.66
C LYS A 2 -13.47 11.50 -40.32
N ASN A 3 -13.32 11.38 -41.65
CA ASN A 3 -13.66 10.15 -42.38
C ASN A 3 -12.89 8.99 -41.73
N LYS A 4 -13.61 8.15 -40.98
CA LYS A 4 -13.05 6.89 -40.50
C LYS A 4 -12.69 6.09 -41.74
N LYS A 5 -11.44 5.65 -41.83
CA LYS A 5 -11.03 4.71 -42.85
C LYS A 5 -11.80 3.41 -42.59
N ARG A 6 -12.46 2.92 -43.64
CA ARG A 6 -13.29 1.71 -43.63
C ARG A 6 -12.50 0.65 -44.38
N GLU A 7 -12.44 -0.53 -43.81
CA GLU A 7 -11.80 -1.68 -44.42
C GLU A 7 -12.83 -2.74 -44.74
N PHE A 8 -12.53 -3.53 -45.77
CA PHE A 8 -13.41 -4.57 -46.26
C PHE A 8 -12.65 -5.86 -46.33
N ILE A 9 -13.21 -6.90 -45.71
CA ILE A 9 -12.63 -8.24 -45.75
C ILE A 9 -13.03 -8.90 -47.05
N GLU A 10 -12.02 -9.33 -47.78
CA GLU A 10 -12.16 -9.94 -49.10
C GLU A 10 -12.92 -11.26 -49.06
N PHE A 11 -13.56 -11.61 -50.18
CA PHE A 11 -14.41 -12.81 -50.30
C PHE A 11 -13.71 -14.11 -49.87
N ASP A 12 -12.43 -14.27 -50.21
CA ASP A 12 -11.62 -15.47 -49.89
C ASP A 12 -11.27 -15.59 -48.40
N LYS A 13 -11.46 -14.51 -47.63
CA LYS A 13 -11.23 -14.45 -46.18
C LYS A 13 -12.53 -14.53 -45.37
N LEU A 14 -13.65 -14.80 -46.03
CA LEU A 14 -14.98 -14.85 -45.42
C LEU A 14 -15.57 -16.26 -45.51
N PHE A 15 -16.20 -16.67 -44.41
CA PHE A 15 -17.22 -17.71 -44.42
C PHE A 15 -18.59 -17.05 -44.37
N TYR A 16 -19.57 -17.65 -45.06
CA TYR A 16 -20.93 -17.13 -45.15
C TYR A 16 -21.95 -18.20 -44.83
N VAL A 17 -22.91 -17.86 -43.96
CA VAL A 17 -24.09 -18.67 -43.67
C VAL A 17 -25.31 -17.77 -43.59
N LYS A 18 -26.45 -18.30 -44.00
CA LYS A 18 -27.76 -17.64 -43.91
C LYS A 18 -28.60 -18.32 -42.84
N LYS A 19 -29.13 -17.53 -41.90
CA LYS A 19 -30.00 -17.99 -40.81
C LYS A 19 -31.23 -17.10 -40.69
N ASP A 20 -32.11 -17.45 -39.78
CA ASP A 20 -33.26 -16.64 -39.39
C ASP A 20 -32.83 -15.36 -38.65
N ALA A 21 -33.45 -14.23 -38.99
CA ALA A 21 -33.20 -12.92 -38.40
C ALA A 21 -33.65 -12.76 -36.93
N PHE A 22 -34.41 -13.68 -36.34
CA PHE A 22 -34.92 -13.50 -34.97
C PHE A 22 -34.04 -14.09 -33.87
N LEU A 23 -32.97 -14.80 -34.23
CA LEU A 23 -32.04 -15.40 -33.27
C LEU A 23 -31.05 -14.37 -32.71
N GLU A 24 -30.74 -14.49 -31.42
CA GLU A 24 -29.71 -13.69 -30.74
C GLU A 24 -28.31 -13.99 -31.30
N ASN A 25 -27.41 -13.01 -31.23
CA ASN A 25 -26.08 -13.11 -31.85
C ASN A 25 -25.22 -14.25 -31.29
N ASP A 26 -25.31 -14.54 -29.99
CA ASP A 26 -24.54 -15.63 -29.38
C ASP A 26 -25.02 -16.99 -29.92
N VAL A 27 -26.34 -17.18 -30.04
CA VAL A 27 -26.96 -18.38 -30.61
C VAL A 27 -26.61 -18.54 -32.09
N LEU A 28 -26.62 -17.43 -32.84
CA LEU A 28 -26.21 -17.42 -34.24
C LEU A 28 -24.75 -17.83 -34.40
N PHE A 29 -23.87 -17.32 -33.55
CA PHE A 29 -22.44 -17.64 -33.60
C PHE A 29 -22.19 -19.13 -33.36
N GLU A 30 -22.76 -19.69 -32.29
CA GLU A 30 -22.63 -21.11 -31.96
C GLU A 30 -23.14 -22.00 -33.11
N SER A 31 -24.33 -21.70 -33.64
CA SER A 31 -24.92 -22.47 -34.75
C SER A 31 -24.06 -22.41 -36.02
N VAL A 32 -23.50 -21.26 -36.35
CA VAL A 32 -22.69 -21.09 -37.58
C VAL A 32 -21.32 -21.75 -37.44
N VAL A 33 -20.69 -21.66 -36.27
CA VAL A 33 -19.42 -22.34 -35.97
C VAL A 33 -19.58 -23.86 -36.10
N GLU A 34 -20.68 -24.40 -35.58
CA GLU A 34 -21.00 -25.83 -35.67
C GLU A 34 -21.24 -26.27 -37.13
N GLU A 35 -22.07 -25.53 -37.87
CA GLU A 35 -22.39 -25.82 -39.28
C GLU A 35 -21.16 -25.78 -40.20
N LEU A 36 -20.25 -24.84 -39.95
CA LEU A 36 -19.01 -24.70 -40.73
C LEU A 36 -17.87 -25.60 -40.24
N HIS A 37 -18.10 -26.39 -39.18
CA HIS A 37 -17.10 -27.26 -38.55
C HIS A 37 -15.78 -26.52 -38.25
N LEU A 38 -15.87 -25.30 -37.73
CA LEU A 38 -14.70 -24.47 -37.45
C LEU A 38 -13.99 -24.93 -36.17
N ASN A 39 -12.72 -25.30 -36.31
CA ASN A 39 -11.85 -25.54 -35.16
C ASN A 39 -11.52 -24.21 -34.48
N ASN A 40 -11.46 -24.18 -33.13
CA ASN A 40 -11.16 -23.00 -32.33
C ASN A 40 -12.04 -21.78 -32.64
N ALA A 41 -13.33 -21.86 -32.27
CA ALA A 41 -14.32 -20.79 -32.47
C ALA A 41 -13.83 -19.38 -32.06
N PHE A 42 -13.05 -19.27 -30.98
CA PHE A 42 -12.52 -18.00 -30.46
C PHE A 42 -11.52 -17.29 -31.39
N GLU A 43 -11.05 -17.95 -32.45
CA GLU A 43 -10.18 -17.34 -33.46
C GLU A 43 -10.96 -16.61 -34.57
N TYR A 44 -12.28 -16.66 -34.52
CA TYR A 44 -13.18 -16.08 -35.51
C TYR A 44 -14.01 -14.94 -34.93
N GLN A 45 -14.28 -13.95 -35.78
CA GLN A 45 -15.10 -12.81 -35.46
C GLN A 45 -16.32 -12.77 -36.38
N MET A 46 -17.48 -12.43 -35.82
CA MET A 46 -18.76 -12.44 -36.51
C MET A 46 -19.27 -11.05 -36.89
N SER A 47 -19.64 -10.90 -38.15
CA SER A 47 -20.44 -9.79 -38.67
C SER A 47 -21.84 -10.31 -39.01
N VAL A 48 -22.88 -9.59 -38.57
CA VAL A 48 -24.26 -9.96 -38.85
C VAL A 48 -24.92 -8.81 -39.60
N PHE A 49 -25.52 -9.14 -40.74
CA PHE A 49 -26.29 -8.23 -41.55
C PHE A 49 -27.73 -8.76 -41.63
N ARG A 50 -28.64 -8.11 -40.91
CA ARG A 50 -30.05 -8.52 -40.84
C ARG A 50 -30.85 -7.76 -41.87
N GLU A 51 -31.58 -8.51 -42.69
CA GLU A 51 -32.41 -7.96 -43.75
C GLU A 51 -33.68 -8.80 -43.92
N ASN A 52 -34.83 -8.17 -43.70
CA ASN A 52 -36.13 -8.84 -43.61
C ASN A 52 -36.10 -9.96 -42.55
N GLU A 53 -36.49 -11.19 -42.93
CA GLU A 53 -36.50 -12.38 -42.08
C GLU A 53 -35.16 -13.14 -42.08
N ASN A 54 -34.12 -12.61 -42.74
CA ASN A 54 -32.83 -13.28 -42.87
C ASN A 54 -31.72 -12.57 -42.09
N ALA A 55 -30.92 -13.36 -41.36
CA ALA A 55 -29.61 -12.96 -40.87
C ALA A 55 -28.53 -13.50 -41.83
N HIS A 56 -27.83 -12.58 -42.49
CA HIS A 56 -26.64 -12.87 -43.28
C HIS A 56 -25.42 -12.78 -42.39
N ILE A 57 -24.82 -13.93 -42.12
CA ILE A 57 -23.74 -14.06 -41.14
C ILE A 57 -22.44 -14.28 -41.88
N PHE A 58 -21.46 -13.44 -41.56
CA PHE A 58 -20.11 -13.53 -42.08
C PHE A 58 -19.15 -13.80 -40.93
N LEU A 59 -18.28 -14.80 -41.10
CA LEU A 59 -17.17 -15.06 -40.19
C LEU A 59 -15.85 -14.78 -40.89
N THR A 60 -14.91 -14.19 -40.16
CA THR A 60 -13.52 -14.10 -40.59
C THR A 60 -12.59 -14.40 -39.44
N HIS A 61 -11.40 -14.93 -39.76
CA HIS A 61 -10.38 -15.19 -38.77
C HIS A 61 -9.80 -13.86 -38.24
N ILE A 62 -9.57 -13.74 -36.94
CA ILE A 62 -9.11 -12.50 -36.28
C ILE A 62 -7.81 -11.94 -36.89
N LYS A 63 -6.91 -12.82 -37.36
CA LYS A 63 -5.70 -12.45 -38.12
C LYS A 63 -5.94 -11.55 -39.34
N ASN A 64 -7.15 -11.57 -39.92
CA ASN A 64 -7.52 -10.75 -41.08
C ASN A 64 -7.99 -9.34 -40.67
N LEU A 65 -8.14 -9.05 -39.37
CA LEU A 65 -8.69 -7.79 -38.86
C LEU A 65 -7.59 -6.85 -38.36
N ASP A 66 -7.60 -5.59 -38.82
CA ASP A 66 -6.84 -4.51 -38.16
C ASP A 66 -7.74 -3.80 -37.12
N LYS A 67 -7.30 -3.82 -35.86
CA LYS A 67 -8.09 -3.36 -34.69
C LYS A 67 -8.46 -1.87 -34.71
N LYS A 68 -7.92 -1.07 -35.63
CA LYS A 68 -8.04 0.39 -35.62
C LYS A 68 -9.19 0.94 -36.45
N GLU A 69 -9.79 0.13 -37.32
CA GLU A 69 -10.74 0.60 -38.33
C GLU A 69 -12.09 -0.10 -38.22
N SER A 70 -13.13 0.46 -38.85
CA SER A 70 -14.40 -0.25 -38.98
C SER A 70 -14.29 -1.19 -40.17
N VAL A 71 -14.60 -2.47 -39.95
CA VAL A 71 -14.28 -3.55 -40.88
C VAL A 71 -15.56 -4.29 -41.26
N TYR A 72 -15.83 -4.38 -42.57
CA TYR A 72 -17.09 -4.93 -43.09
C TYR A 72 -16.86 -6.05 -44.11
N PRO A 73 -17.85 -6.93 -44.37
CA PRO A 73 -17.77 -7.91 -45.45
C PRO A 73 -17.79 -7.22 -46.83
N GLN A 74 -16.80 -7.51 -47.69
CA GLN A 74 -16.76 -6.99 -49.05
C GLN A 74 -17.99 -7.31 -49.91
N PRO A 75 -18.65 -8.49 -49.83
CA PRO A 75 -19.84 -8.78 -50.65
C PRO A 75 -20.94 -7.72 -50.54
N LEU A 76 -21.09 -7.10 -49.38
CA LEU A 76 -22.13 -6.13 -49.11
C LEU A 76 -21.93 -4.81 -49.85
N ILE A 77 -20.72 -4.48 -50.33
CA ILE A 77 -20.46 -3.19 -51.00
C ILE A 77 -21.31 -3.01 -52.25
N PHE A 78 -21.65 -4.11 -52.91
CA PHE A 78 -22.39 -4.11 -54.17
C PHE A 78 -23.88 -3.81 -53.99
N SER A 79 -24.41 -3.84 -52.76
CA SER A 79 -25.74 -3.30 -52.45
C SER A 79 -25.90 -1.85 -52.93
N MET A 80 -24.82 -1.06 -52.91
CA MET A 80 -24.80 0.35 -53.33
C MET A 80 -24.98 0.55 -54.84
N LEU A 81 -24.88 -0.52 -55.64
CA LEU A 81 -25.16 -0.44 -57.07
C LEU A 81 -26.64 -0.13 -57.33
N TYR A 82 -27.54 -0.56 -56.46
CA TYR A 82 -28.97 -0.29 -56.52
C TYR A 82 -29.35 0.94 -55.66
N PRO A 83 -30.32 1.78 -56.08
CA PRO A 83 -31.03 1.77 -57.36
C PRO A 83 -30.32 2.60 -58.44
N LYS A 84 -29.14 3.13 -58.14
CA LYS A 84 -28.53 4.21 -58.93
C LYS A 84 -27.94 3.72 -60.26
N TRP A 85 -27.21 2.61 -60.24
CA TRP A 85 -26.54 2.02 -61.40
C TRP A 85 -27.27 0.79 -61.94
N VAL A 86 -27.97 0.08 -61.06
CA VAL A 86 -28.79 -1.10 -61.38
C VAL A 86 -30.23 -0.79 -61.01
N LYS A 87 -31.17 -1.09 -61.92
CA LYS A 87 -32.63 -0.88 -61.71
C LYS A 87 -33.41 -2.18 -61.72
N GLU A 88 -32.78 -3.24 -62.18
CA GLU A 88 -33.31 -4.57 -62.27
C GLU A 88 -33.64 -5.12 -60.88
N LYS A 89 -34.78 -5.80 -60.79
CA LYS A 89 -35.30 -6.30 -59.52
C LYS A 89 -34.36 -7.36 -58.96
N LYS A 90 -34.00 -8.35 -59.77
CA LYS A 90 -33.06 -9.41 -59.38
C LYS A 90 -31.78 -9.24 -60.16
N PHE A 91 -30.67 -9.07 -59.45
CA PHE A 91 -29.36 -9.03 -60.07
C PHE A 91 -28.35 -9.80 -59.24
N CYS A 92 -27.30 -10.28 -59.87
CA CYS A 92 -26.17 -10.88 -59.18
C CYS A 92 -24.86 -10.25 -59.61
N VAL A 93 -23.87 -10.33 -58.74
CA VAL A 93 -22.51 -9.85 -58.97
C VAL A 93 -21.57 -11.04 -58.90
N VAL A 94 -20.93 -11.34 -60.01
CA VAL A 94 -19.88 -12.33 -60.13
C VAL A 94 -18.54 -11.64 -59.91
N PHE A 95 -17.91 -11.94 -58.78
CA PHE A 95 -16.60 -11.44 -58.40
C PHE A 95 -15.51 -12.47 -58.74
N PHE A 96 -14.55 -12.08 -59.56
CA PHE A 96 -13.41 -12.92 -59.92
C PHE A 96 -12.20 -12.61 -59.02
N GLY A 97 -11.95 -13.49 -58.05
CA GLY A 97 -10.77 -13.44 -57.20
C GLY A 97 -9.59 -14.22 -57.80
N GLU A 98 -8.40 -14.05 -57.23
CA GLU A 98 -7.19 -14.74 -57.72
C GLU A 98 -7.30 -16.27 -57.61
N THR A 99 -7.87 -16.75 -56.50
CA THR A 99 -7.94 -18.17 -56.15
C THR A 99 -9.35 -18.75 -56.24
N LEU A 100 -10.38 -17.94 -55.99
CA LEU A 100 -11.78 -18.35 -55.98
C LEU A 100 -12.63 -17.22 -56.56
N SER A 101 -13.72 -17.59 -57.20
CA SER A 101 -14.75 -16.63 -57.65
C SER A 101 -16.02 -16.80 -56.82
N PHE A 102 -16.83 -15.76 -56.77
CA PHE A 102 -18.00 -15.72 -55.90
C PHE A 102 -19.18 -15.05 -56.60
N ILE A 103 -20.40 -15.47 -56.26
CA ILE A 103 -21.64 -14.84 -56.72
C ILE A 103 -22.37 -14.26 -55.52
N SER A 104 -22.54 -12.95 -55.50
CA SER A 104 -23.42 -12.23 -54.57
C SER A 104 -24.77 -11.99 -55.23
N TYR A 105 -25.87 -12.36 -54.58
CA TYR A 105 -27.23 -12.23 -55.09
C TYR A 105 -27.96 -11.06 -54.42
N PHE A 106 -28.76 -10.34 -55.21
CA PHE A 106 -29.52 -9.18 -54.75
C PHE A 106 -30.95 -9.18 -55.31
N GLU A 107 -31.91 -8.76 -54.48
CA GLU A 107 -33.30 -8.52 -54.89
C GLU A 107 -33.81 -7.19 -54.34
N ASN A 108 -34.27 -6.27 -55.20
CA ASN A 108 -34.64 -4.89 -54.85
C ASN A 108 -33.55 -4.12 -54.09
N GLY A 109 -32.27 -4.42 -54.37
CA GLY A 109 -31.11 -3.85 -53.69
C GLY A 109 -30.75 -4.51 -52.35
N TYR A 110 -31.59 -5.42 -51.86
CA TYR A 110 -31.31 -6.22 -50.67
C TYR A 110 -30.39 -7.38 -51.01
N PHE A 111 -29.41 -7.65 -50.15
CA PHE A 111 -28.50 -8.77 -50.30
C PHE A 111 -29.24 -10.05 -49.89
N THR A 112 -29.25 -11.07 -50.76
CA THR A 112 -30.06 -12.29 -50.53
C THR A 112 -29.22 -13.54 -50.32
N GLY A 113 -27.96 -13.54 -50.78
CA GLY A 113 -27.14 -14.74 -50.84
C GLY A 113 -25.70 -14.48 -51.27
N LEU A 114 -24.78 -15.35 -50.83
CA LEU A 114 -23.44 -15.51 -51.39
C LEU A 114 -23.21 -16.98 -51.71
N LYS A 115 -22.62 -17.27 -52.88
CA LYS A 115 -22.14 -18.60 -53.25
C LYS A 115 -20.68 -18.53 -53.70
N ASN A 116 -19.90 -19.52 -53.33
CA ASN A 116 -18.55 -19.74 -53.86
C ASN A 116 -18.64 -20.50 -55.20
N LEU A 117 -17.75 -20.16 -56.13
CA LEU A 117 -17.49 -20.86 -57.39
C LEU A 117 -16.11 -21.52 -57.31
N PRO A 118 -16.01 -22.71 -56.68
CA PRO A 118 -14.73 -23.32 -56.31
C PRO A 118 -13.83 -23.71 -57.48
N GLN A 119 -14.38 -23.81 -58.70
CA GLN A 119 -13.67 -24.28 -59.89
C GLN A 119 -13.38 -23.16 -60.90
N PHE A 120 -13.65 -21.90 -60.53
CA PHE A 120 -13.45 -20.70 -61.34
C PHE A 120 -12.42 -19.81 -60.63
N SER A 121 -11.14 -19.99 -60.92
CA SER A 121 -10.05 -19.16 -60.40
C SER A 121 -9.27 -18.50 -61.54
N LEU A 122 -8.68 -17.33 -61.28
CA LEU A 122 -7.82 -16.66 -62.26
C LEU A 122 -6.51 -17.44 -62.53
N ARG A 123 -6.12 -18.36 -61.63
CA ARG A 123 -4.88 -19.16 -61.76
C ARG A 123 -4.96 -20.28 -62.80
N ASP A 124 -6.15 -20.83 -63.01
CA ASP A 124 -6.33 -22.03 -63.87
C ASP A 124 -6.54 -21.69 -65.35
N LEU A 125 -6.46 -20.40 -65.71
CA LEU A 125 -6.94 -19.90 -66.99
C LEU A 125 -5.91 -20.01 -68.12
N ASP A 126 -4.61 -19.93 -67.80
CA ASP A 126 -3.52 -20.11 -68.76
C ASP A 126 -3.33 -21.58 -69.18
N LEU A 127 -3.97 -22.52 -68.48
CA LEU A 127 -3.79 -23.97 -68.63
C LEU A 127 -4.89 -24.65 -69.47
N LYS A 128 -5.87 -23.91 -70.02
CA LYS A 128 -7.06 -24.52 -70.65
C LYS A 128 -7.22 -24.13 -72.12
N GLU A 129 -7.12 -25.13 -72.99
CA GLU A 129 -7.16 -24.98 -74.45
C GLU A 129 -8.53 -24.55 -75.02
N ASN A 130 -9.63 -24.68 -74.25
CA ASN A 130 -10.97 -24.28 -74.70
C ASN A 130 -11.80 -23.62 -73.56
N ARG A 131 -11.93 -22.29 -73.63
CA ARG A 131 -12.64 -21.47 -72.63
C ARG A 131 -14.15 -21.69 -72.64
N ASP A 132 -14.76 -21.85 -73.81
CA ASP A 132 -16.21 -22.01 -73.96
C ASP A 132 -16.67 -23.34 -73.37
N LEU A 133 -15.93 -24.42 -73.67
CA LEU A 133 -16.20 -25.74 -73.10
C LEU A 133 -15.99 -25.74 -71.58
N PHE A 134 -15.00 -24.99 -71.08
CA PHE A 134 -14.81 -24.78 -69.66
C PHE A 134 -16.07 -24.13 -69.07
N PHE A 135 -16.52 -22.97 -69.54
CA PHE A 135 -17.68 -22.28 -68.97
C PHE A 135 -18.99 -23.08 -69.01
N GLN A 136 -19.24 -23.81 -70.11
CA GLN A 136 -20.45 -24.64 -70.24
C GLN A 136 -20.46 -25.83 -69.28
N ASN A 137 -19.31 -26.49 -69.06
CA ASN A 137 -19.24 -27.71 -68.25
C ASN A 137 -19.45 -27.49 -66.75
N TYR A 138 -19.35 -26.25 -66.24
CA TYR A 138 -19.51 -25.97 -64.80
C TYR A 138 -20.94 -25.63 -64.38
N GLY A 139 -21.92 -25.67 -65.29
CA GLY A 139 -23.32 -25.37 -64.95
C GLY A 139 -23.53 -23.96 -64.40
N ILE A 140 -22.59 -23.02 -64.68
CA ILE A 140 -22.63 -21.67 -64.13
C ILE A 140 -23.88 -20.90 -64.58
N LEU A 141 -24.41 -21.22 -65.76
CA LEU A 141 -25.65 -20.64 -66.27
C LEU A 141 -26.83 -20.95 -65.34
N GLU A 142 -26.93 -22.16 -64.77
CA GLU A 142 -27.99 -22.53 -63.83
C GLU A 142 -27.95 -21.67 -62.54
N LEU A 143 -26.74 -21.31 -62.10
CA LEU A 143 -26.54 -20.44 -60.93
C LEU A 143 -26.92 -18.99 -61.19
N LEU A 144 -27.02 -18.59 -62.46
CA LEU A 144 -27.23 -17.22 -62.91
C LEU A 144 -28.65 -17.00 -63.48
N GLU A 145 -29.31 -18.07 -63.93
CA GLU A 145 -30.55 -18.06 -64.72
C GLU A 145 -31.72 -17.27 -64.11
N GLN A 146 -31.77 -17.20 -62.77
CA GLN A 146 -32.85 -16.54 -62.04
C GLN A 146 -32.70 -15.02 -61.90
N ASN A 147 -31.64 -14.43 -62.48
CA ASN A 147 -31.32 -13.00 -62.35
C ASN A 147 -31.59 -12.26 -63.66
N ASP A 148 -32.17 -11.06 -63.55
CA ASP A 148 -32.49 -10.20 -64.70
C ASP A 148 -31.24 -9.51 -65.28
N LEU A 149 -30.22 -9.32 -64.44
CA LEU A 149 -28.93 -8.72 -64.81
C LEU A 149 -27.79 -9.41 -64.06
N ILE A 150 -26.70 -9.68 -64.78
CA ILE A 150 -25.48 -10.23 -64.21
C ILE A 150 -24.36 -9.21 -64.35
N LEU A 151 -23.72 -8.91 -63.23
CA LEU A 151 -22.62 -7.95 -63.16
C LEU A 151 -21.31 -8.69 -62.95
N SER A 152 -20.29 -8.35 -63.71
CA SER A 152 -18.94 -8.90 -63.47
C SER A 152 -18.04 -7.87 -62.80
N VAL A 153 -17.21 -8.34 -61.87
CA VAL A 153 -16.17 -7.55 -61.21
C VAL A 153 -14.84 -8.27 -61.37
N ASN A 154 -13.79 -7.54 -61.75
CA ASN A 154 -12.46 -8.08 -62.02
C ASN A 154 -12.42 -9.13 -63.15
N ASP A 155 -13.28 -9.02 -64.17
CA ASP A 155 -13.30 -9.93 -65.32
C ASP A 155 -12.10 -9.69 -66.25
N LYS A 156 -10.98 -10.35 -65.95
CA LYS A 156 -9.75 -10.28 -66.75
C LYS A 156 -9.72 -11.22 -67.95
N PHE A 157 -10.73 -12.07 -68.12
CA PHE A 157 -10.65 -13.21 -69.05
C PHE A 157 -11.83 -13.32 -70.02
N ALA A 158 -12.62 -12.24 -70.11
CA ALA A 158 -13.74 -12.11 -71.03
C ALA A 158 -14.94 -13.02 -70.72
N PHE A 159 -15.14 -13.40 -69.46
CA PHE A 159 -16.33 -14.14 -69.04
C PHE A 159 -17.60 -13.40 -69.41
N GLY A 160 -17.62 -12.08 -69.19
CA GLY A 160 -18.74 -11.21 -69.48
C GLY A 160 -19.09 -11.18 -70.96
N MET A 161 -18.09 -11.23 -71.85
CA MET A 161 -18.32 -11.30 -73.29
C MET A 161 -18.99 -12.61 -73.68
N TRP A 162 -18.51 -13.74 -73.15
CA TRP A 162 -19.13 -15.05 -73.35
C TRP A 162 -20.56 -15.09 -72.77
N LEU A 163 -20.74 -14.60 -71.54
CA LEU A 163 -22.02 -14.60 -70.85
C LEU A 163 -23.07 -13.74 -71.55
N SER A 164 -22.65 -12.68 -72.24
CA SER A 164 -23.53 -11.79 -73.00
C SER A 164 -24.29 -12.50 -74.13
N GLU A 165 -23.84 -13.68 -74.55
CA GLU A 165 -24.56 -14.52 -75.52
C GLU A 165 -25.82 -15.17 -74.91
N TYR A 166 -25.85 -15.34 -73.58
CA TYR A 166 -26.88 -16.09 -72.86
C TYR A 166 -27.73 -15.21 -71.94
N HIS A 167 -27.13 -14.18 -71.35
CA HIS A 167 -27.77 -13.31 -70.35
C HIS A 167 -27.42 -11.85 -70.56
N ARG A 168 -28.29 -10.97 -70.03
CA ARG A 168 -27.96 -9.55 -69.94
C ARG A 168 -26.82 -9.36 -68.94
N HIS A 169 -25.70 -8.87 -69.45
CA HIS A 169 -24.46 -8.71 -68.71
C HIS A 169 -23.99 -7.25 -68.70
N LEU A 170 -23.30 -6.85 -67.63
CA LEU A 170 -22.63 -5.57 -67.52
C LEU A 170 -21.38 -5.66 -66.63
N SER A 171 -20.27 -5.04 -67.03
CA SER A 171 -19.09 -4.95 -66.16
C SER A 171 -19.24 -3.80 -65.15
N VAL A 172 -18.88 -4.02 -63.89
CA VAL A 172 -18.95 -2.98 -62.85
C VAL A 172 -17.95 -1.85 -63.13
N GLU A 173 -16.80 -2.16 -63.71
CA GLU A 173 -15.78 -1.20 -64.13
C GLU A 173 -16.32 -0.20 -65.16
N SER A 174 -17.39 -0.54 -65.90
CA SER A 174 -18.03 0.39 -66.84
C SER A 174 -18.69 1.61 -66.18
N PHE A 175 -19.00 1.54 -64.88
CA PHE A 175 -19.67 2.62 -64.14
C PHE A 175 -18.72 3.60 -63.46
N PHE A 176 -17.46 3.20 -63.24
CA PHE A 176 -16.52 3.93 -62.40
C PHE A 176 -15.28 4.35 -63.20
N LYS A 177 -14.87 5.62 -63.06
CA LYS A 177 -13.67 6.16 -63.71
C LYS A 177 -12.36 5.80 -62.97
N GLU A 178 -12.48 5.46 -61.68
CA GLU A 178 -11.40 5.02 -60.80
C GLU A 178 -11.68 3.58 -60.34
N GLU A 179 -10.82 3.02 -59.47
CA GLU A 179 -10.98 1.68 -58.93
C GLU A 179 -12.37 1.49 -58.28
N ALA A 180 -13.24 0.71 -58.95
CA ALA A 180 -14.66 0.57 -58.64
C ALA A 180 -14.94 0.23 -57.17
N GLN A 181 -14.11 -0.65 -56.59
CA GLN A 181 -14.23 -1.04 -55.19
C GLN A 181 -14.05 0.16 -54.25
N LYS A 182 -13.01 0.99 -54.46
CA LYS A 182 -12.78 2.17 -53.61
C LYS A 182 -13.94 3.15 -53.66
N THR A 183 -14.54 3.35 -54.83
CA THR A 183 -15.72 4.19 -54.97
C THR A 183 -16.92 3.60 -54.23
N LEU A 184 -17.22 2.32 -54.41
CA LEU A 184 -18.33 1.64 -53.71
C LEU A 184 -18.16 1.68 -52.19
N CYS A 185 -16.96 1.39 -51.68
CA CYS A 185 -16.63 1.44 -50.26
C CYS A 185 -16.94 2.81 -49.61
N SER A 186 -16.78 3.90 -50.35
CA SER A 186 -17.07 5.25 -49.86
C SER A 186 -18.57 5.51 -49.68
N LEU A 187 -19.42 4.83 -50.45
CA LEU A 187 -20.87 5.01 -50.47
C LEU A 187 -21.59 4.17 -49.42
N CYS A 188 -20.95 3.10 -48.92
CA CYS A 188 -21.57 2.18 -47.98
C CYS A 188 -21.80 2.77 -46.59
N HIS A 189 -22.97 2.55 -46.01
CA HIS A 189 -23.27 2.88 -44.62
C HIS A 189 -23.97 1.69 -43.96
N PHE A 190 -23.20 0.91 -43.20
CA PHE A 190 -23.72 -0.26 -42.46
C PHE A 190 -23.88 0.04 -40.97
N SER A 191 -24.74 -0.74 -40.32
CA SER A 191 -24.95 -0.66 -38.87
C SER A 191 -23.71 -1.16 -38.11
N ASN A 192 -23.67 -0.88 -36.81
CA ASN A 192 -22.60 -1.37 -35.93
C ASN A 192 -22.59 -2.91 -35.82
N GLU A 193 -23.73 -3.56 -36.06
CA GLU A 193 -23.84 -5.03 -36.01
C GLU A 193 -23.12 -5.69 -37.20
N THR A 194 -23.02 -4.99 -38.33
CA THR A 194 -22.29 -5.46 -39.51
C THR A 194 -20.78 -5.23 -39.40
N ASP A 195 -20.31 -4.45 -38.43
CA ASP A 195 -18.88 -4.29 -38.17
C ASP A 195 -18.33 -5.59 -37.53
N PHE A 196 -17.23 -6.13 -38.06
CA PHE A 196 -16.52 -7.24 -37.40
C PHE A 196 -15.95 -6.78 -36.05
N ILE A 197 -15.50 -5.54 -35.96
CA ILE A 197 -14.93 -4.97 -34.74
C ILE A 197 -16.07 -4.43 -33.89
N LYS A 198 -16.65 -5.32 -33.07
CA LYS A 198 -17.66 -4.93 -32.09
C LYS A 198 -17.03 -3.96 -31.10
N LYS A 199 -17.49 -2.71 -31.15
CA LYS A 199 -17.18 -1.75 -30.10
C LYS A 199 -18.01 -2.12 -28.90
N ASN A 200 -17.36 -2.67 -27.89
CA ASN A 200 -17.90 -2.57 -26.55
C ASN A 200 -17.92 -1.08 -26.22
N GLU A 201 -19.07 -0.43 -26.40
CA GLU A 201 -19.36 0.74 -25.59
C GLU A 201 -19.17 0.26 -24.16
N PHE A 202 -18.14 0.77 -23.48
CA PHE A 202 -17.99 0.64 -22.04
C PHE A 202 -19.15 1.43 -21.40
N SER A 203 -20.37 0.92 -21.56
CA SER A 203 -21.53 1.33 -20.80
C SER A 203 -21.35 0.67 -19.44
N LEU A 204 -20.53 1.30 -18.59
CA LEU A 204 -20.59 1.03 -17.17
C LEU A 204 -22.06 1.14 -16.79
N LYS A 205 -22.69 0.00 -16.46
CA LYS A 205 -24.11 -0.05 -16.11
C LYS A 205 -24.40 1.08 -15.10
N PRO A 206 -25.56 1.75 -15.15
CA PRO A 206 -25.86 2.90 -14.28
C PRO A 206 -25.57 2.63 -12.80
N PHE A 207 -25.78 1.38 -12.36
CA PHE A 207 -25.45 0.92 -11.02
C PHE A 207 -23.95 0.96 -10.68
N ILE A 208 -23.05 0.64 -11.62
CA ILE A 208 -21.60 0.70 -11.42
C ILE A 208 -21.15 2.16 -11.32
N LEU A 209 -21.72 3.04 -12.15
CA LEU A 209 -21.45 4.48 -12.07
C LEU A 209 -21.92 5.04 -10.72
N ALA A 210 -23.13 4.69 -10.29
CA ALA A 210 -23.67 5.07 -8.99
C ALA A 210 -22.83 4.53 -7.83
N PHE A 211 -22.34 3.28 -7.93
CA PHE A 211 -21.45 2.68 -6.93
C PHE A 211 -20.12 3.42 -6.83
N LEU A 212 -19.49 3.76 -7.96
CA LEU A 212 -18.24 4.54 -7.98
C LEU A 212 -18.43 5.94 -7.40
N LEU A 213 -19.56 6.58 -7.71
CA LEU A 213 -19.91 7.90 -7.19
C LEU A 213 -20.12 7.84 -5.68
N PHE A 214 -20.85 6.83 -5.19
CA PHE A 214 -21.01 6.57 -3.75
C PHE A 214 -19.66 6.34 -3.06
N LEU A 215 -18.80 5.50 -3.62
CA LEU A 215 -17.48 5.19 -3.04
C LEU A 215 -16.62 6.46 -2.94
N SER A 216 -16.66 7.32 -3.96
CA SER A 216 -15.95 8.60 -3.96
C SER A 216 -16.46 9.55 -2.87
N CYS A 217 -17.78 9.64 -2.68
CA CYS A 217 -18.37 10.45 -1.61
C CYS A 217 -18.03 9.90 -0.23
N PHE A 218 -18.08 8.58 -0.06
CA PHE A 218 -17.75 7.91 1.21
C PHE A 218 -16.28 8.09 1.60
N LEU A 219 -15.35 7.94 0.65
CA LEU A 219 -13.93 8.19 0.90
C LEU A 219 -13.66 9.66 1.19
N GLY A 220 -14.36 10.58 0.50
CA GLY A 220 -14.29 12.01 0.77
C GLY A 220 -14.73 12.37 2.19
N THR A 221 -15.86 11.85 2.66
CA THR A 221 -16.35 12.10 4.02
C THR A 221 -15.44 11.49 5.10
N LEU A 222 -14.92 10.29 4.87
CA LEU A 222 -13.89 9.70 5.72
C LEU A 222 -12.64 10.58 5.81
N GLY A 223 -12.15 11.09 4.68
CA GLY A 223 -10.99 11.99 4.65
C GLY A 223 -11.19 13.25 5.49
N VAL A 224 -12.37 13.87 5.44
CA VAL A 224 -12.72 15.05 6.26
C VAL A 224 -12.75 14.70 7.76
N LEU A 225 -13.34 13.56 8.12
CA LEU A 225 -13.38 13.10 9.51
C LEU A 225 -11.97 12.79 10.04
N PHE A 226 -11.13 12.12 9.25
CA PHE A 226 -9.73 11.88 9.63
C PHE A 226 -8.97 13.19 9.81
N TRP A 227 -9.11 14.17 8.91
CA TRP A 227 -8.38 15.43 9.07
C TRP A 227 -8.81 16.21 10.32
N LYS A 228 -10.12 16.25 10.62
CA LYS A 228 -10.65 17.01 11.73
C LYS A 228 -10.42 16.34 13.10
N ASP A 229 -10.64 15.03 13.18
CA ASP A 229 -10.72 14.34 14.47
C ASP A 229 -9.43 13.58 14.83
N TYR A 230 -8.56 13.27 13.86
CA TYR A 230 -7.29 12.59 14.13
C TYR A 230 -6.31 13.43 14.99
N PRO A 231 -6.15 14.75 14.78
CA PRO A 231 -5.34 15.58 15.68
C PRO A 231 -5.89 15.61 17.11
N LYS A 232 -7.21 15.69 17.27
CA LYS A 232 -7.86 15.63 18.60
C LYS A 232 -7.69 14.28 19.26
N TYR A 233 -7.81 13.20 18.50
CA TYR A 233 -7.62 11.83 18.98
C TYR A 233 -6.20 11.60 19.50
N THR A 234 -5.19 12.00 18.71
CA THR A 234 -3.78 11.88 19.10
C THR A 234 -3.46 12.71 20.35
N GLN A 235 -3.99 13.93 20.44
CA GLN A 235 -3.82 14.77 21.62
C GLN A 235 -4.52 14.20 22.86
N ASN A 236 -5.75 13.66 22.72
CA ASN A 236 -6.44 12.98 23.82
C ASN A 236 -5.70 11.74 24.32
N LYS A 237 -5.05 10.99 23.42
CA LYS A 237 -4.23 9.83 23.81
C LYS A 237 -3.04 10.26 24.68
N ILE A 238 -2.35 11.34 24.29
CA ILE A 238 -1.24 11.93 25.06
C ILE A 238 -1.75 12.44 26.41
N THR A 239 -2.86 13.19 26.43
CA THR A 239 -3.45 13.72 27.67
C THR A 239 -3.87 12.59 28.62
N LYS A 240 -4.44 11.50 28.12
CA LYS A 240 -4.80 10.34 28.94
C LYS A 240 -3.58 9.71 29.60
N GLN A 241 -2.50 9.51 28.84
CA GLN A 241 -1.25 8.95 29.35
C GLN A 241 -0.61 9.87 30.40
N ASN A 242 -0.61 11.19 30.16
CA ASN A 242 -0.12 12.16 31.14
C ASN A 242 -0.95 12.15 32.43
N ASN A 243 -2.28 12.03 32.33
CA ASN A 243 -3.15 11.93 33.50
C ASN A 243 -2.91 10.63 34.31
N GLU A 244 -2.64 9.51 33.63
CA GLU A 244 -2.29 8.25 34.30
C GLU A 244 -0.95 8.38 35.05
N ASN A 245 0.05 8.99 34.43
CA ASN A 245 1.35 9.27 35.07
C ASN A 245 1.19 10.22 36.28
N LEU A 246 0.45 11.32 36.12
CA LEU A 246 0.18 12.26 37.22
C LEU A 246 -0.55 11.59 38.39
N LYS A 247 -1.45 10.65 38.12
CA LYS A 247 -2.14 9.88 39.17
C LYS A 247 -1.18 8.97 39.93
N ALA A 248 -0.22 8.35 39.23
CA ALA A 248 0.82 7.55 39.87
C ALA A 248 1.76 8.42 40.73
N ASP A 249 2.17 9.58 40.21
CA ASP A 249 3.01 10.54 40.95
C ASP A 249 2.29 11.10 42.18
N LEU A 250 1.01 11.44 42.08
CA LEU A 250 0.19 11.87 43.22
C LEU A 250 0.09 10.79 44.29
N LYS A 251 -0.08 9.53 43.88
CA LYS A 251 -0.12 8.40 44.83
C LYS A 251 1.21 8.28 45.59
N LYS A 252 2.34 8.33 44.87
CA LYS A 252 3.67 8.26 45.46
C LYS A 252 3.96 9.45 46.39
N LEU A 253 3.53 10.65 46.01
CA LEU A 253 3.65 11.83 46.85
C LEU A 253 2.85 11.69 48.15
N ASN A 254 1.63 11.15 48.08
CA ASN A 254 0.79 10.93 49.25
C ASN A 254 1.38 9.87 50.20
N GLU A 255 1.96 8.79 49.65
CA GLU A 255 2.70 7.79 50.42
C GLU A 255 3.92 8.42 51.14
N ASN A 256 4.69 9.27 50.43
CA ASN A 256 5.82 9.98 51.02
C ASN A 256 5.39 10.96 52.12
N LEU A 257 4.26 11.66 51.95
CA LEU A 257 3.72 12.56 52.98
C LEU A 257 3.34 11.79 54.24
N PHE A 258 2.73 10.62 54.09
CA PHE A 258 2.39 9.76 55.23
C PHE A 258 3.65 9.31 55.99
N ILE A 259 4.68 8.85 55.28
CA ILE A 259 5.98 8.47 55.88
C ILE A 259 6.63 9.66 56.59
N LEU A 260 6.58 10.85 55.99
CA LEU A 260 7.14 12.06 56.58
C LEU A 260 6.40 12.46 57.87
N GLU A 261 5.07 12.35 57.88
CA GLU A 261 4.26 12.65 59.05
C GLU A 261 4.56 11.67 60.20
N GLU A 262 4.76 10.39 59.89
CA GLU A 262 5.17 9.37 60.86
C GLU A 262 6.56 9.68 61.44
N ASN A 263 7.53 9.97 60.58
CA ASN A 263 8.88 10.37 60.99
C ASN A 263 8.88 11.63 61.87
N LEU A 264 8.03 12.63 61.58
CA LEU A 264 7.88 13.82 62.41
C LEU A 264 7.30 13.51 63.78
N LYS A 265 6.33 12.60 63.88
CA LYS A 265 5.77 12.15 65.16
C LYS A 265 6.83 11.45 66.00
N ASP A 266 7.63 10.57 65.39
CA ASP A 266 8.70 9.86 66.09
C ASP A 266 9.86 10.77 66.49
N LEU A 267 10.24 11.73 65.65
CA LEU A 267 11.22 12.75 66.01
C LEU A 267 10.72 13.60 67.19
N ASN A 268 9.46 13.99 67.21
CA ASN A 268 8.88 14.75 68.31
C ASN A 268 8.81 13.94 69.61
N ARG A 269 8.52 12.63 69.54
CA ARG A 269 8.62 11.72 70.70
C ARG A 269 10.06 11.66 71.22
N THR A 270 11.03 11.50 70.33
CA THR A 270 12.45 11.45 70.67
C THR A 270 12.90 12.76 71.33
N TYR A 271 12.49 13.90 70.78
CA TYR A 271 12.76 15.21 71.36
C TYR A 271 12.18 15.36 72.78
N LYS A 272 10.93 14.93 73.00
CA LYS A 272 10.32 14.94 74.34
C LYS A 272 11.08 14.06 75.33
N ASN A 273 11.47 12.86 74.92
CA ASN A 273 12.25 11.95 75.75
C ASN A 273 13.62 12.55 76.12
N ASN A 274 14.33 13.11 75.15
CA ASN A 274 15.62 13.76 75.39
C ASN A 274 15.48 14.96 76.33
N THR A 275 14.45 15.79 76.14
CA THR A 275 14.19 16.93 77.05
C THR A 275 13.93 16.47 78.48
N LEU A 276 13.23 15.34 78.66
CA LEU A 276 12.97 14.76 79.98
C LEU A 276 14.26 14.21 80.61
N LEU A 277 15.07 13.47 79.85
CA LEU A 277 16.38 12.99 80.31
C LEU A 277 17.31 14.13 80.71
N LEU A 278 17.28 15.24 79.96
CA LEU A 278 18.10 16.41 80.23
C LEU A 278 17.70 17.06 81.56
N ARG A 279 16.39 17.20 81.84
CA ARG A 279 15.89 17.65 83.15
C ARG A 279 16.32 16.73 84.29
N GLN A 280 16.22 15.41 84.11
CA GLN A 280 16.67 14.45 85.12
C GLN A 280 18.17 14.58 85.41
N ASN A 281 18.98 14.79 84.37
CA ASN A 281 20.40 15.02 84.52
C ASN A 281 20.72 16.35 85.21
N GLU A 282 19.98 17.43 84.91
CA GLU A 282 20.11 18.72 85.59
C GLU A 282 19.77 18.60 87.08
N GLU A 283 18.70 17.87 87.44
CA GLU A 283 18.32 17.58 88.82
C GLU A 283 19.41 16.78 89.56
N LEU A 284 19.99 15.77 88.90
CA LEU A 284 21.12 14.99 89.42
C LEU A 284 22.36 15.86 89.65
N LEU A 285 22.70 16.74 88.70
CA LEU A 285 23.83 17.65 88.82
C LEU A 285 23.62 18.66 89.96
N ALA A 286 22.40 19.20 90.10
CA ALA A 286 22.06 20.09 91.20
C ALA A 286 22.19 19.38 92.56
N ALA A 287 21.75 18.12 92.67
CA ALA A 287 21.91 17.31 93.87
C ALA A 287 23.39 17.05 94.22
N LEU A 288 24.23 16.76 93.21
CA LEU A 288 25.68 16.57 93.39
C LEU A 288 26.39 17.86 93.81
N ALA A 289 25.96 19.01 93.27
CA ALA A 289 26.57 20.31 93.56
C ALA A 289 26.41 20.73 95.04
N ILE A 290 25.32 20.32 95.71
CA ILE A 290 25.08 20.60 97.14
C ILE A 290 26.15 19.96 98.04
N HIS A 291 26.79 18.87 97.59
CA HIS A 291 27.78 18.13 98.37
C HIS A 291 29.25 18.53 98.09
N PHE A 292 29.51 19.48 97.19
CA PHE A 292 30.87 19.94 96.90
C PHE A 292 31.17 21.28 97.57
N LYS A 293 31.94 21.28 98.66
CA LYS A 293 32.52 22.51 99.25
C LYS A 293 33.88 22.79 98.62
N LYS A 294 33.98 23.88 97.84
CA LYS A 294 35.22 24.33 97.19
C LYS A 294 36.20 24.89 98.24
N ASP A 295 37.29 24.18 98.47
CA ASP A 295 38.42 24.65 99.29
C ASP A 295 39.47 25.26 98.34
N GLU A 296 39.44 26.60 98.18
CA GLU A 296 40.28 27.32 97.21
C GLU A 296 41.78 27.12 97.45
N ALA A 297 42.20 26.93 98.71
CA ALA A 297 43.59 26.65 99.05
C ALA A 297 44.04 25.26 98.58
N LYS A 298 43.19 24.23 98.69
CA LYS A 298 43.48 22.90 98.14
C LYS A 298 43.48 22.89 96.61
N SER A 299 42.60 23.69 96.01
CA SER A 299 42.47 23.81 94.55
C SER A 299 43.73 24.40 93.92
N LEU A 300 44.32 25.42 94.56
CA LEU A 300 45.57 26.03 94.10
C LEU A 300 46.76 25.05 94.21
N LYS A 301 46.88 24.36 95.34
CA LYS A 301 47.92 23.32 95.55
C LYS A 301 47.80 22.17 94.54
N LEU A 302 46.59 21.73 94.24
CA LEU A 302 46.33 20.72 93.20
C LEU A 302 46.78 21.21 91.82
N TYR A 303 46.47 22.46 91.48
CA TYR A 303 46.88 23.04 90.20
C TYR A 303 48.41 23.11 90.06
N GLU A 304 49.12 23.57 91.09
CA GLU A 304 50.59 23.63 91.09
C GLU A 304 51.22 22.24 90.89
N ILE A 305 50.71 21.23 91.59
CA ILE A 305 51.18 19.84 91.48
C ILE A 305 50.93 19.29 90.08
N PHE A 306 49.71 19.45 89.54
CA PHE A 306 49.40 18.96 88.19
C PHE A 306 50.17 19.71 87.10
N SER A 307 50.35 21.01 87.24
CA SER A 307 51.15 21.82 86.32
C SER A 307 52.59 21.31 86.28
N PHE A 308 53.21 21.09 87.45
CA PHE A 308 54.57 20.53 87.53
C PHE A 308 54.68 19.14 86.90
N LEU A 309 53.75 18.22 87.22
CA LEU A 309 53.73 16.87 86.65
C LEU A 309 53.60 16.90 85.13
N ASN A 310 52.71 17.73 84.59
CA ASN A 310 52.46 17.83 83.16
C ASN A 310 53.62 18.48 82.40
N GLN A 311 54.20 19.56 82.93
CA GLN A 311 55.36 20.24 82.32
C GLN A 311 56.57 19.30 82.19
N ASN A 312 56.71 18.37 83.14
CA ASN A 312 57.82 17.41 83.16
C ASN A 312 57.44 16.03 82.58
N GLY A 313 56.21 15.87 82.06
CA GLY A 313 55.72 14.63 81.45
C GLY A 313 55.67 13.44 82.41
N LEU A 314 55.51 13.68 83.71
CA LEU A 314 55.55 12.67 84.76
C LEU A 314 54.17 12.01 84.92
N LYS A 315 54.08 10.69 84.73
CA LYS A 315 52.83 9.93 84.85
C LYS A 315 52.72 9.27 86.22
N ILE A 316 51.70 9.67 86.97
CA ILE A 316 51.37 9.08 88.28
C ILE A 316 50.21 8.09 88.18
N SER A 317 50.21 7.08 89.04
CA SER A 317 49.06 6.19 89.26
C SER A 317 48.06 6.80 90.24
N SER A 318 48.57 7.54 91.22
CA SER A 318 47.75 8.13 92.28
C SER A 318 48.41 9.34 92.91
N LEU A 319 47.56 10.28 93.34
CA LEU A 319 47.90 11.47 94.10
C LEU A 319 47.07 11.45 95.39
N SER A 320 47.74 11.61 96.55
CA SER A 320 47.05 11.82 97.82
C SER A 320 47.53 13.12 98.47
N LEU A 321 46.56 13.92 98.91
CA LEU A 321 46.75 15.21 99.56
C LEU A 321 46.05 15.16 100.92
N LYS A 322 46.84 14.94 101.97
CA LYS A 322 46.40 15.08 103.36
C LYS A 322 47.21 16.20 104.02
N ASP A 323 48.29 15.82 104.70
CA ASP A 323 49.23 16.75 105.34
C ASP A 323 50.55 16.85 104.55
N SER A 324 50.84 15.84 103.73
CA SER A 324 51.93 15.82 102.74
C SER A 324 51.41 15.39 101.37
N ILE A 325 52.17 15.68 100.32
CA ILE A 325 51.86 15.31 98.94
C ILE A 325 52.48 13.93 98.70
N ARG A 326 51.65 12.91 98.50
CA ARG A 326 52.10 11.57 98.16
C ARG A 326 51.83 11.30 96.68
N LEU A 327 52.90 11.03 95.94
CA LEU A 327 52.89 10.66 94.53
C LEU A 327 53.34 9.21 94.37
N VAL A 328 52.51 8.40 93.71
CA VAL A 328 52.87 7.04 93.32
C VAL A 328 52.98 6.98 91.80
N PHE A 329 54.08 6.43 91.30
CA PHE A 329 54.39 6.42 89.87
C PHE A 329 54.07 5.07 89.24
N ASN A 330 53.56 5.10 88.01
CA ASN A 330 53.25 3.88 87.25
C ASN A 330 54.51 3.09 86.87
N ALA A 331 55.61 3.79 86.58
CA ALA A 331 56.87 3.20 86.13
C ALA A 331 58.05 3.70 86.97
N GLU A 332 59.03 2.82 87.20
CA GLU A 332 60.26 3.16 87.95
C GLU A 332 61.07 4.26 87.25
N ASN A 333 61.04 4.28 85.91
CA ASN A 333 61.66 5.31 85.11
C ASN A 333 61.05 6.71 85.34
N ASP A 334 59.73 6.79 85.57
CA ASP A 334 59.05 8.06 85.85
C ASP A 334 59.32 8.53 87.28
N TYR A 335 59.47 7.60 88.22
CA TYR A 335 59.94 7.88 89.58
C TYR A 335 61.37 8.43 89.61
N ILE A 336 62.32 7.80 88.90
CA ILE A 336 63.72 8.27 88.84
C ILE A 336 63.79 9.67 88.22
N LYS A 337 63.05 9.91 87.13
CA LYS A 337 62.94 11.24 86.50
C LYS A 337 62.32 12.26 87.43
N ALA A 338 61.26 11.89 88.17
CA ALA A 338 60.63 12.78 89.14
C ALA A 338 61.61 13.17 90.24
N LEU A 339 62.36 12.21 90.77
CA LEU A 339 63.35 12.42 91.83
C LEU A 339 64.45 13.38 91.37
N GLU A 340 65.01 13.18 90.17
CA GLU A 340 66.02 14.08 89.58
C GLU A 340 65.48 15.50 89.34
N LYS A 341 64.23 15.62 88.88
CA LYS A 341 63.60 16.92 88.61
C LYS A 341 63.21 17.68 89.87
N ILE A 342 62.83 16.95 90.92
CA ILE A 342 62.49 17.53 92.23
C ILE A 342 63.76 17.98 92.94
N GLU A 343 64.85 17.21 92.91
CA GLU A 343 66.14 17.64 93.48
C GLU A 343 66.71 18.89 92.81
N LYS A 344 66.48 19.04 91.49
CA LYS A 344 66.89 20.22 90.72
C LYS A 344 65.97 21.43 90.87
N ASN A 345 64.80 21.27 91.48
CA ASN A 345 63.77 22.32 91.54
C ASN A 345 63.38 22.62 92.99
N ASN A 346 63.62 23.87 93.43
CA ASN A 346 63.43 24.29 94.82
C ASN A 346 61.97 24.36 95.30
N MET A 347 60.98 23.96 94.50
CA MET A 347 59.55 24.01 94.87
C MET A 347 59.14 22.95 95.91
N PHE A 348 59.84 21.82 96.00
CA PHE A 348 59.45 20.72 96.87
C PHE A 348 60.59 20.30 97.79
N GLU A 349 60.22 19.84 98.98
CA GLU A 349 61.11 19.15 99.92
C GLU A 349 60.76 17.66 99.95
N ILE A 350 61.77 16.80 99.77
CA ILE A 350 61.57 15.35 99.80
C ILE A 350 61.58 14.90 101.25
N ILE A 351 60.41 14.53 101.78
CA ILE A 351 60.25 13.99 103.14
C ILE A 351 60.66 12.52 103.17
N ASN A 352 60.26 11.74 102.17
CA ASN A 352 60.57 10.32 102.06
C ASN A 352 60.53 9.86 100.60
N ALA A 353 61.47 8.99 100.22
CA ALA A 353 61.54 8.38 98.91
C ALA A 353 61.73 6.87 99.06
N ASN A 354 60.77 6.09 98.55
CA ASN A 354 60.85 4.63 98.55
C ASN A 354 60.30 4.08 97.24
N SER A 355 61.15 3.43 96.44
CA SER A 355 60.83 2.55 95.31
C SER A 355 59.45 2.76 94.67
N LYS A 356 59.32 3.81 93.82
CA LYS A 356 58.09 4.27 93.10
C LYS A 356 57.11 5.15 93.88
N GLU A 357 57.42 5.49 95.12
CA GLU A 357 56.67 6.43 95.94
C GLU A 357 57.56 7.61 96.37
N LEU A 358 57.05 8.83 96.18
CA LEU A 358 57.63 10.07 96.69
C LEU A 358 56.63 10.75 97.61
N ILE A 359 57.09 11.11 98.81
CA ILE A 359 56.36 11.94 99.77
C ILE A 359 57.08 13.28 99.84
N LEU A 360 56.34 14.33 99.50
CA LEU A 360 56.83 15.68 99.30
C LEU A 360 56.09 16.67 100.19
N GLU A 361 56.76 17.74 100.56
CA GLU A 361 56.16 18.96 101.08
C GLU A 361 56.42 20.12 100.12
N LEU A 362 55.47 21.06 100.00
CA LEU A 362 55.72 22.31 99.30
C LEU A 362 56.60 23.18 100.20
N LYS A 363 57.74 23.65 99.68
CA LYS A 363 58.53 24.64 100.40
C LYS A 363 57.76 25.96 100.43
N ASN A 364 57.39 26.41 101.63
CA ASN A 364 56.84 27.75 101.80
C ASN A 364 58.00 28.75 101.70
N GLU A 365 57.89 29.75 100.81
CA GLU A 365 58.66 31.00 100.93
C GLU A 365 58.21 31.81 102.15
#